data_AF-A0A2V9L2C3-F1
#
_entry.id   AF-A0A2V9L2C3-F1
#
_cell.length_a   1.000
_cell.length_b   1.000
_cell.length_c   1.000
_cell.angle_alpha   90.00
_cell.angle_beta   90.00
_cell.angle_gamma   90.00
#
_symmetry.space_group_name_H-M   'P 1'
#
loop_
_entity.id
_entity.type
_entity.pdbx_description
1 polymer ?
#
loop_
_entity_poly.entity_id
_entity_poly.type
_entity_poly.pdbx_seq_one_letter_code
_entity_poly.pdbx_strand_id
1 'polypeptide(L)'
;MILLSTNIFHADEPFAEWVLNDWEDNVTLSSPLGLNVHGWVDDQYWFSRGGMVFQANLQNPTLVYLRRNEVPAAIRNLYNDFIACHYPDVNAFTEEYHQWVHGSGPFYKVPDEARFLNRVRDTLVREDGGTLWLLAGVPRRWLAPGQKIELHQVATYFGPLSLETSASESAVTARIELPTRNTFTTAWLVARAPSGKRIRSVEIDGKPWQDFDAAEERIRLPLRPGAMQIVVRF
;
A
#
# COMPACT_ATOMS: atom_id res chain seq x y z
N MET A 1 7.72 12.85 -8.56
CA MET A 1 6.65 12.23 -7.74
C MET A 1 5.31 12.96 -7.79
N ILE A 2 5.17 14.25 -7.42
CA ILE A 2 3.87 14.99 -7.49
C ILE A 2 3.11 14.77 -8.79
N LEU A 3 3.77 14.89 -9.95
CA LEU A 3 3.10 14.76 -11.25
C LEU A 3 2.46 13.38 -11.44
N LEU A 4 3.10 12.32 -10.92
CA LEU A 4 2.58 10.95 -10.93
C LEU A 4 1.47 10.77 -9.88
N SER A 5 1.66 11.29 -8.67
CA SER A 5 0.66 11.18 -7.59
C SER A 5 -0.64 11.90 -7.92
N THR A 6 -0.55 13.01 -8.66
CA THR A 6 -1.70 13.83 -9.09
C THR A 6 -2.30 13.40 -10.43
N ASN A 7 -1.79 12.33 -11.06
CA ASN A 7 -2.21 11.86 -12.39
C ASN A 7 -2.09 12.94 -13.49
N ILE A 8 -1.13 13.87 -13.38
CA ILE A 8 -0.73 14.71 -14.53
C ILE A 8 -0.03 13.84 -15.57
N PHE A 9 0.82 12.93 -15.10
CA PHE A 9 1.26 11.76 -15.85
C PHE A 9 0.72 10.52 -15.14
N HIS A 10 0.20 9.56 -15.90
CA HIS A 10 -0.31 8.33 -15.33
C HIS A 10 0.83 7.40 -14.90
N ALA A 11 0.57 6.58 -13.89
CA ALA A 11 1.60 5.71 -13.30
C ALA A 11 2.00 4.54 -14.21
N ASP A 12 1.20 4.22 -15.22
CA ASP A 12 1.43 3.19 -16.23
C ASP A 12 2.11 3.72 -17.52
N GLU A 13 2.37 5.02 -17.60
CA GLU A 13 3.12 5.60 -18.73
C GLU A 13 4.63 5.27 -18.65
N PRO A 14 5.33 5.17 -19.79
CA PRO A 14 6.79 4.99 -19.83
C PRO A 14 7.55 6.05 -19.03
N PHE A 15 7.04 7.27 -18.98
CA PHE A 15 7.63 8.36 -18.19
C PHE A 15 7.71 8.01 -16.69
N ALA A 16 6.69 7.33 -16.14
CA ALA A 16 6.69 6.91 -14.75
C ALA A 16 7.82 5.91 -14.46
N GLU A 17 8.09 4.99 -15.39
CA GLU A 17 9.19 4.02 -15.27
C GLU A 17 10.55 4.72 -15.23
N TRP A 18 10.81 5.66 -16.14
CA TRP A 18 12.08 6.40 -16.15
C TRP A 18 12.29 7.20 -14.86
N VAL A 19 11.24 7.88 -14.39
CA VAL A 19 11.30 8.67 -13.16
C VAL A 19 11.49 7.80 -11.93
N LEU A 20 10.83 6.64 -11.84
CA LEU A 20 10.97 5.75 -10.69
C LEU A 20 12.31 5.03 -10.68
N ASN A 21 12.83 4.59 -11.84
CA ASN A 21 14.14 3.98 -11.93
C ASN A 21 15.24 4.99 -11.55
N ASP A 22 15.19 6.22 -12.08
CA ASP A 22 16.15 7.26 -11.68
C ASP A 22 16.00 7.62 -10.19
N TRP A 23 14.77 7.66 -9.68
CA TRP A 23 14.50 7.90 -8.26
C TRP A 23 15.13 6.84 -7.36
N GLU A 24 14.85 5.55 -7.62
CA GLU A 24 15.33 4.43 -6.82
C GLU A 24 16.83 4.22 -6.97
N ASP A 25 17.39 4.28 -8.19
CA ASP A 25 18.76 3.84 -8.45
C ASP A 25 19.80 4.98 -8.37
N ASN A 26 19.39 6.23 -8.63
CA ASN A 26 20.32 7.36 -8.70
C ASN A 26 20.01 8.44 -7.65
N VAL A 27 18.83 9.05 -7.70
CA VAL A 27 18.49 10.24 -6.91
C VAL A 27 18.57 9.96 -5.42
N THR A 28 18.07 8.79 -5.00
CA THR A 28 17.99 8.41 -3.59
C THR A 28 19.14 7.54 -3.10
N LEU A 29 20.14 7.28 -3.95
CA LEU A 29 21.31 6.44 -3.63
C LEU A 29 22.65 7.13 -3.94
N SER A 30 22.64 8.37 -4.47
CA SER A 30 23.86 9.12 -4.80
C SER A 30 24.01 10.40 -3.97
N SER A 31 25.21 10.61 -3.43
CA SER A 31 25.58 11.82 -2.68
C SER A 31 25.68 13.13 -3.49
N PRO A 32 25.99 13.15 -4.81
CA PRO A 32 26.21 14.40 -5.55
C PRO A 32 25.00 15.33 -5.66
N LEU A 33 23.78 14.81 -5.47
CA LEU A 33 22.55 15.60 -5.60
C LEU A 33 22.17 16.35 -4.32
N GLY A 34 22.94 16.21 -3.23
CA GLY A 34 22.71 16.94 -1.97
C GLY A 34 21.40 16.60 -1.26
N LEU A 35 20.64 15.64 -1.79
CA LEU A 35 19.54 14.97 -1.11
C LEU A 35 20.22 13.97 -0.18
N ASN A 36 20.48 14.34 1.07
CA ASN A 36 21.11 13.44 2.05
C ASN A 36 20.38 12.08 2.01
N VAL A 37 21.08 11.03 1.57
CA VAL A 37 20.48 9.72 1.32
C VAL A 37 21.17 8.62 2.10
N HIS A 38 20.33 7.97 2.91
CA HIS A 38 20.25 6.54 3.21
C HIS A 38 21.50 5.68 3.13
N GLY A 39 22.22 5.64 4.25
CA GLY A 39 23.31 4.69 4.40
C GLY A 39 24.47 5.02 3.46
N TRP A 40 25.64 4.58 3.84
CA TRP A 40 26.79 4.70 2.98
C TRP A 40 26.68 3.62 1.89
N VAL A 41 27.22 3.83 0.69
CA VAL A 41 27.15 2.81 -0.39
C VAL A 41 27.77 1.47 0.00
N ASP A 42 28.63 1.46 1.03
CA ASP A 42 29.24 0.31 1.69
C ASP A 42 28.40 -0.28 2.85
N ASP A 43 27.24 0.30 3.17
CA ASP A 43 26.28 -0.25 4.14
C ASP A 43 25.60 -1.50 3.56
N GLN A 44 25.57 -2.58 4.34
CA GLN A 44 24.99 -3.87 3.93
C GLN A 44 23.52 -3.81 3.49
N TYR A 45 22.78 -2.77 3.88
CA TYR A 45 21.38 -2.55 3.56
C TYR A 45 21.14 -1.39 2.60
N TRP A 46 22.19 -0.86 1.93
CA TRP A 46 22.10 0.29 1.03
C TRP A 46 20.91 0.20 0.07
N PHE A 47 20.77 -0.95 -0.62
CA PHE A 47 19.70 -1.17 -1.59
C PHE A 47 18.32 -1.20 -0.95
N SER A 48 18.20 -1.84 0.22
CA SER A 48 16.92 -1.92 0.94
C SER A 48 16.43 -0.58 1.48
N ARG A 49 17.32 0.42 1.60
CA ARG A 49 17.03 1.77 2.11
C ARG A 49 16.82 2.82 1.01
N GLY A 50 16.93 2.46 -0.27
CA GLY A 50 16.68 3.37 -1.40
C GLY A 50 15.22 3.86 -1.49
N GLY A 51 14.95 4.76 -2.42
CA GLY A 51 13.60 5.19 -2.77
C GLY A 51 12.97 6.23 -1.85
N MET A 52 13.73 6.84 -0.94
CA MET A 52 13.22 7.90 -0.05
C MET A 52 14.22 9.05 0.07
N VAL A 53 13.80 10.13 0.71
CA VAL A 53 14.59 11.35 0.95
C VAL A 53 14.47 11.74 2.41
N PHE A 54 15.39 12.61 2.88
CA PHE A 54 15.50 13.07 4.28
C PHE A 54 14.15 13.46 4.93
N GLN A 55 13.19 13.99 4.17
CA GLN A 55 11.79 14.18 4.59
C GLN A 55 10.89 13.03 4.09
N ALA A 56 11.08 11.84 4.65
CA ALA A 56 10.49 10.59 4.14
C ALA A 56 8.94 10.61 4.10
N ASN A 57 8.31 11.37 5.00
CA ASN A 57 6.86 11.45 5.10
C ASN A 57 6.22 12.61 4.34
N LEU A 58 7.00 13.51 3.73
CA LEU A 58 6.47 14.61 2.92
C LEU A 58 6.03 14.13 1.52
N GLN A 59 6.98 13.63 0.74
CA GLN A 59 6.80 13.23 -0.65
C GLN A 59 7.43 11.87 -0.89
N ASN A 60 6.63 10.90 -1.32
CA ASN A 60 7.12 9.54 -1.56
C ASN A 60 6.44 8.87 -2.77
N PRO A 61 7.03 7.78 -3.27
CA PRO A 61 6.49 7.02 -4.40
C PRO A 61 5.46 5.94 -4.01
N THR A 62 5.11 5.74 -2.73
CA THR A 62 4.23 4.62 -2.30
C THR A 62 2.93 4.52 -3.09
N LEU A 63 2.21 5.62 -3.28
CA LEU A 63 0.96 5.62 -4.06
C LEU A 63 1.19 5.20 -5.51
N VAL A 64 2.31 5.62 -6.11
CA VAL A 64 2.67 5.29 -7.49
C VAL A 64 3.00 3.79 -7.60
N TYR A 65 3.77 3.25 -6.67
CA TYR A 65 4.02 1.81 -6.57
C TYR A 65 2.73 1.00 -6.45
N LEU A 66 1.79 1.46 -5.62
CA LEU A 66 0.47 0.83 -5.53
C LEU A 66 -0.32 0.92 -6.84
N ARG A 67 -0.23 2.01 -7.61
CA ARG A 67 -0.90 2.15 -8.93
C ARG A 67 -0.28 1.20 -9.96
N ARG A 68 1.00 0.91 -9.84
CA ARG A 68 1.77 0.00 -10.71
C ARG A 68 1.75 -1.46 -10.28
N ASN A 69 1.05 -1.79 -9.19
CA ASN A 69 1.09 -3.10 -8.54
C ASN A 69 2.51 -3.54 -8.08
N GLU A 70 3.41 -2.59 -7.85
CA GLU A 70 4.78 -2.81 -7.34
C GLU A 70 4.76 -2.90 -5.81
N VAL A 71 3.94 -3.81 -5.28
CA VAL A 71 3.59 -3.80 -3.85
C VAL A 71 4.78 -4.05 -2.91
N PRO A 72 5.78 -4.88 -3.23
CA PRO A 72 7.00 -4.98 -2.42
C PRO A 72 7.71 -3.64 -2.23
N ALA A 73 7.81 -2.82 -3.29
CA ALA A 73 8.39 -1.48 -3.21
C ALA A 73 7.53 -0.55 -2.35
N ALA A 74 6.20 -0.59 -2.52
CA ALA A 74 5.27 0.18 -1.69
C ALA A 74 5.42 -0.14 -0.19
N ILE A 75 5.49 -1.43 0.17
CA ILE A 75 5.63 -1.88 1.55
C ILE A 75 6.99 -1.48 2.14
N ARG A 76 8.08 -1.69 1.38
CA ARG A 76 9.43 -1.30 1.77
C ARG A 76 9.49 0.19 2.09
N ASN A 77 8.99 1.01 1.18
CA ASN A 77 8.96 2.46 1.32
C ASN A 77 8.10 2.89 2.54
N LEU A 78 6.89 2.34 2.70
CA LEU A 78 6.01 2.64 3.83
C LEU A 78 6.68 2.40 5.19
N TYR A 79 7.34 1.26 5.37
CA TYR A 79 7.98 0.91 6.65
C TYR A 79 9.30 1.66 6.87
N ASN A 80 10.07 1.88 5.81
CA ASN A 80 11.27 2.68 5.91
C ASN A 80 10.93 4.14 6.26
N ASP A 81 9.88 4.73 5.66
CA ASP A 81 9.40 6.07 5.97
C ASP A 81 8.95 6.19 7.43
N PHE A 82 8.24 5.17 7.93
CA PHE A 82 7.82 5.12 9.33
C PHE A 82 9.03 5.13 10.25
N ILE A 83 9.95 4.18 10.09
CA ILE A 83 11.04 3.99 11.06
C ILE A 83 12.09 5.11 11.01
N ALA A 84 12.24 5.79 9.88
CA ALA A 84 13.20 6.87 9.72
C ALA A 84 12.86 8.10 10.56
N CYS A 85 11.55 8.38 10.73
CA CYS A 85 11.08 9.59 11.42
C CYS A 85 10.37 9.32 12.76
N HIS A 86 10.07 8.07 13.12
CA HIS A 86 9.30 7.73 14.32
C HIS A 86 10.15 7.73 15.60
N TYR A 87 9.69 8.49 16.61
CA TYR A 87 10.22 8.51 17.97
C TYR A 87 9.26 7.75 18.89
N PRO A 88 9.56 6.49 19.25
CA PRO A 88 8.64 5.66 20.03
C PRO A 88 8.45 6.16 21.47
N ASP A 89 9.48 6.74 22.09
CA ASP A 89 9.45 7.19 23.49
C ASP A 89 8.43 8.32 23.74
N VAL A 90 8.10 9.08 22.70
CA VAL A 90 7.15 10.20 22.75
C VAL A 90 6.00 10.06 21.74
N ASN A 91 5.93 8.92 21.05
CA ASN A 91 4.96 8.61 20.01
C ASN A 91 4.73 9.78 19.02
N ALA A 92 5.81 10.23 18.38
CA ALA A 92 5.77 11.36 17.44
C ALA A 92 6.59 11.06 16.18
N PHE A 93 6.27 11.74 15.09
CA PHE A 93 7.18 11.84 13.94
C PHE A 93 7.95 13.15 13.96
N THR A 94 9.23 13.09 13.60
CA THR A 94 9.98 14.26 13.15
C THR A 94 9.80 14.53 11.66
N GLU A 95 10.08 15.76 11.24
CA GLU A 95 10.05 16.20 9.84
C GLU A 95 11.12 15.52 8.98
N GLU A 96 12.32 15.36 9.52
CA GLU A 96 13.46 14.87 8.75
C GLU A 96 14.42 14.01 9.57
N TYR A 97 15.19 13.18 8.87
CA TYR A 97 16.32 12.45 9.44
C TYR A 97 17.60 12.79 8.66
N HIS A 98 18.73 12.80 9.37
CA HIS A 98 20.03 13.11 8.79
C HIS A 98 20.85 11.85 8.52
N GLN A 99 20.60 10.80 9.31
CA GLN A 99 21.11 9.46 9.10
C GLN A 99 20.01 8.46 9.46
N TRP A 100 20.12 7.22 8.99
CA TRP A 100 19.16 6.17 9.33
C TRP A 100 18.96 6.11 10.85
N VAL A 101 17.70 6.16 11.30
CA VAL A 101 17.25 6.25 12.72
C VAL A 101 17.75 7.46 13.53
N HIS A 102 18.42 8.43 12.91
CA HIS A 102 18.86 9.68 13.56
C HIS A 102 18.06 10.86 12.99
N GLY A 103 16.87 11.07 13.55
CA GLY A 103 16.00 12.20 13.24
C GLY A 103 16.54 13.54 13.75
N SER A 104 16.19 14.63 13.07
CA SER A 104 16.32 15.99 13.62
C SER A 104 15.15 16.22 14.58
N GLY A 105 15.22 15.85 15.86
CA GLY A 105 14.01 15.92 16.67
C GLY A 105 14.16 15.51 18.14
N PRO A 106 13.01 15.38 18.86
CA PRO A 106 11.65 15.38 18.30
C PRO A 106 11.08 16.78 18.03
N PHE A 107 10.68 17.06 16.78
CA PHE A 107 9.79 18.16 16.43
C PHE A 107 8.47 17.58 15.93
N TYR A 108 7.34 17.93 16.54
CA TYR A 108 6.03 17.39 16.16
C TYR A 108 5.67 17.77 14.73
N LYS A 109 5.68 16.79 13.82
CA LYS A 109 5.29 16.98 12.42
C LYS A 109 3.97 16.28 12.11
N VAL A 110 2.89 16.80 12.69
CA VAL A 110 1.51 16.29 12.49
C VAL A 110 1.13 16.08 11.01
N PRO A 111 1.50 16.97 10.05
CA PRO A 111 1.20 16.72 8.63
C PRO A 111 1.81 15.42 8.09
N ASP A 112 3.00 15.05 8.54
CA ASP A 112 3.72 13.84 8.12
C ASP A 112 3.11 12.58 8.74
N GLU A 113 2.66 12.65 10.00
CA GLU A 113 1.87 11.60 10.65
C GLU A 113 0.55 11.35 9.91
N ALA A 114 -0.16 12.43 9.58
CA ALA A 114 -1.39 12.34 8.79
C ALA A 114 -1.13 11.76 7.40
N ARG A 115 0.01 12.10 6.78
CA ARG A 115 0.41 11.56 5.48
C ARG A 115 0.72 10.07 5.55
N PHE A 116 1.42 9.62 6.58
CA PHE A 116 1.66 8.20 6.84
C PHE A 116 0.34 7.42 6.98
N LEU A 117 -0.61 7.94 7.78
CA LEU A 117 -1.94 7.32 7.94
C LEU A 117 -2.69 7.20 6.61
N ASN A 118 -2.64 8.23 5.76
CA ASN A 118 -3.23 8.17 4.43
C ASN A 118 -2.58 7.07 3.56
N ARG A 119 -1.27 6.87 3.65
CA ARG A 119 -0.57 5.79 2.90
C ARG A 119 -0.96 4.41 3.42
N VAL A 120 -1.06 4.23 4.74
CA VAL A 120 -1.59 2.98 5.32
C VAL A 120 -3.00 2.73 4.81
N ARG A 121 -3.85 3.76 4.79
CA ARG A 121 -5.19 3.68 4.20
C ARG A 121 -5.14 3.28 2.72
N ASP A 122 -4.26 3.86 1.90
CA ASP A 122 -4.11 3.49 0.47
C ASP A 122 -3.72 2.01 0.27
N THR A 123 -3.03 1.40 1.25
CA THR A 123 -2.76 -0.06 1.20
C THR A 123 -4.00 -0.92 1.45
N LEU A 124 -4.97 -0.39 2.20
CA LEU A 124 -6.19 -1.07 2.64
C LEU A 124 -7.36 -0.82 1.69
N VAL A 125 -7.61 0.45 1.34
CA VAL A 125 -8.73 0.91 0.51
C VAL A 125 -8.25 2.10 -0.30
N ARG A 126 -8.38 2.01 -1.62
CA ARG A 126 -7.95 3.07 -2.53
C ARG A 126 -8.88 3.21 -3.72
N GLU A 127 -9.21 4.45 -4.04
CA GLU A 127 -9.94 4.81 -5.25
C GLU A 127 -8.99 5.22 -6.39
N ASP A 128 -9.28 4.76 -7.61
CA ASP A 128 -8.58 5.17 -8.82
C ASP A 128 -9.56 5.28 -9.99
N GLY A 129 -9.93 6.52 -10.34
CA GLY A 129 -11.01 6.77 -11.30
C GLY A 129 -12.31 6.10 -10.85
N GLY A 130 -12.87 5.23 -11.70
CA GLY A 130 -14.06 4.41 -11.40
C GLY A 130 -13.76 3.08 -10.72
N THR A 131 -12.55 2.87 -10.20
CA THR A 131 -12.10 1.60 -9.60
C THR A 131 -11.90 1.73 -8.09
N LEU A 132 -12.41 0.75 -7.33
CA LEU A 132 -12.17 0.59 -5.91
C LEU A 132 -11.23 -0.61 -5.68
N TRP A 133 -10.10 -0.37 -5.03
CA TRP A 133 -9.12 -1.39 -4.65
C TRP A 133 -9.23 -1.69 -3.16
N LEU A 134 -9.37 -2.97 -2.82
CA LEU A 134 -9.41 -3.47 -1.44
C LEU A 134 -8.18 -4.34 -1.19
N LEU A 135 -7.45 -4.02 -0.13
CA LEU A 135 -6.28 -4.73 0.37
C LEU A 135 -5.09 -4.84 -0.62
N ALA A 136 -5.08 -4.01 -1.68
CA ALA A 136 -4.07 -4.09 -2.74
C ALA A 136 -2.63 -3.88 -2.23
N GLY A 137 -2.45 -3.11 -1.17
CA GLY A 137 -1.15 -2.83 -0.58
C GLY A 137 -0.81 -3.63 0.68
N VAL A 138 -1.74 -4.40 1.28
CA VAL A 138 -1.51 -5.00 2.62
C VAL A 138 -0.38 -6.05 2.65
N PRO A 139 0.61 -5.93 3.53
CA PRO A 139 1.66 -6.94 3.66
C PRO A 139 1.09 -8.35 3.82
N ARG A 140 1.69 -9.35 3.15
CA ARG A 140 1.31 -10.77 3.27
C ARG A 140 1.16 -11.22 4.73
N ARG A 141 2.02 -10.70 5.62
CA ARG A 141 2.00 -11.01 7.05
C ARG A 141 0.71 -10.57 7.76
N TRP A 142 0.00 -9.56 7.27
CA TRP A 142 -1.28 -9.10 7.84
C TRP A 142 -2.42 -10.07 7.53
N LEU A 143 -2.23 -10.95 6.55
CA LEU A 143 -3.12 -12.05 6.21
C LEU A 143 -2.56 -13.39 6.71
N ALA A 144 -1.64 -13.41 7.68
CA ALA A 144 -1.15 -14.65 8.29
C ALA A 144 -2.24 -15.35 9.13
N PRO A 145 -2.15 -16.67 9.36
CA PRO A 145 -3.09 -17.38 10.23
C PRO A 145 -3.25 -16.70 11.59
N GLY A 146 -4.50 -16.50 12.01
CA GLY A 146 -4.85 -15.81 13.27
C GLY A 146 -4.82 -14.29 13.22
N GLN A 147 -4.36 -13.67 12.12
CA GLN A 147 -4.48 -12.23 11.90
C GLN A 147 -5.86 -11.87 11.36
N LYS A 148 -6.29 -10.65 11.68
CA LYS A 148 -7.55 -10.06 11.22
C LYS A 148 -7.34 -8.62 10.78
N ILE A 149 -8.08 -8.20 9.75
CA ILE A 149 -8.20 -6.81 9.36
C ILE A 149 -9.69 -6.48 9.38
N GLU A 150 -10.06 -5.43 10.11
CA GLU A 150 -11.44 -4.98 10.27
C GLU A 150 -11.53 -3.49 9.93
N LEU A 151 -12.36 -3.18 8.95
CA LEU A 151 -12.62 -1.85 8.43
C LEU A 151 -14.11 -1.56 8.62
N HIS A 152 -14.43 -0.55 9.42
CA HIS A 152 -15.81 -0.18 9.74
C HIS A 152 -16.17 1.16 9.10
N GLN A 153 -17.10 1.14 8.15
CA GLN A 153 -17.63 2.35 7.49
C GLN A 153 -16.52 3.32 7.03
N VAL A 154 -15.42 2.78 6.48
CA VAL A 154 -14.30 3.57 5.96
C VAL A 154 -14.84 4.46 4.85
N ALA A 155 -14.68 5.78 5.04
CA ALA A 155 -15.20 6.75 4.10
C ALA A 155 -14.43 6.69 2.78
N THR A 156 -15.09 6.36 1.68
CA THR A 156 -14.54 6.48 0.31
C THR A 156 -15.31 7.53 -0.48
N TYR A 157 -14.79 7.95 -1.62
CA TYR A 157 -15.53 8.75 -2.60
C TYR A 157 -16.85 8.07 -2.97
N PHE A 158 -16.84 6.75 -3.15
CA PHE A 158 -18.03 5.95 -3.51
C PHE A 158 -19.06 5.82 -2.38
N GLY A 159 -18.69 6.13 -1.14
CA GLY A 159 -19.52 5.96 0.06
C GLY A 159 -18.78 5.18 1.16
N PRO A 160 -19.43 4.91 2.30
CA PRO A 160 -18.82 4.10 3.34
C PRO A 160 -18.67 2.63 2.90
N LEU A 161 -17.53 2.03 3.21
CA LEU A 161 -17.20 0.62 2.96
C LEU A 161 -16.96 -0.08 4.30
N SER A 162 -17.43 -1.32 4.45
CA SER A 162 -16.99 -2.19 5.55
C SER A 162 -16.37 -3.48 5.01
N LEU A 163 -15.30 -3.93 5.65
CA LEU A 163 -14.57 -5.15 5.29
C LEU A 163 -14.02 -5.80 6.53
N GLU A 164 -14.26 -7.09 6.69
CA GLU A 164 -13.61 -7.93 7.69
C GLU A 164 -12.91 -9.07 6.96
N THR A 165 -11.65 -9.33 7.28
CA THR A 165 -10.92 -10.47 6.71
C THR A 165 -10.13 -11.19 7.77
N SER A 166 -10.05 -12.51 7.60
CA SER A 166 -9.18 -13.38 8.39
C SER A 166 -8.60 -14.47 7.49
N ALA A 167 -7.54 -15.11 7.96
CA ALA A 167 -6.82 -16.10 7.18
C ALA A 167 -6.52 -17.37 7.97
N SER A 168 -6.39 -18.46 7.24
CA SER A 168 -5.87 -19.75 7.67
C SER A 168 -4.66 -20.14 6.80
N GLU A 169 -4.10 -21.32 7.01
CA GLU A 169 -2.97 -21.81 6.21
C GLU A 169 -3.30 -22.02 4.73
N SER A 170 -4.58 -22.21 4.39
CA SER A 170 -5.03 -22.59 3.04
C SER A 170 -6.06 -21.65 2.44
N ALA A 171 -6.57 -20.68 3.21
CA ALA A 171 -7.59 -19.76 2.72
C ALA A 171 -7.53 -18.38 3.37
N VAL A 172 -8.01 -17.38 2.62
CA VAL A 172 -8.40 -16.07 3.13
C VAL A 172 -9.92 -15.98 3.02
N THR A 173 -10.58 -15.55 4.08
CA THR A 173 -12.02 -15.31 4.13
C THR A 173 -12.29 -13.85 4.37
N ALA A 174 -13.19 -13.25 3.60
CA ALA A 174 -13.57 -11.85 3.75
C ALA A 174 -15.09 -11.66 3.73
N ARG A 175 -15.59 -10.80 4.60
CA ARG A 175 -16.95 -10.24 4.56
C ARG A 175 -16.85 -8.80 4.09
N ILE A 176 -17.51 -8.45 2.99
CA ILE A 176 -17.40 -7.12 2.38
C ILE A 176 -18.79 -6.53 2.15
N GLU A 177 -18.98 -5.28 2.54
CA GLU A 177 -20.13 -4.46 2.17
C GLU A 177 -19.64 -3.27 1.34
N LEU A 178 -19.88 -3.34 0.04
CA LEU A 178 -19.46 -2.32 -0.92
C LEU A 178 -20.26 -1.01 -0.74
N PRO A 179 -19.65 0.14 -1.01
CA PRO A 179 -20.33 1.42 -0.91
C PRO A 179 -21.43 1.54 -1.98
N THR A 180 -22.47 2.34 -1.69
CA THR A 180 -23.64 2.49 -2.58
C THR A 180 -24.00 3.94 -2.88
N ARG A 181 -23.25 4.92 -2.35
CA ARG A 181 -23.60 6.35 -2.45
C ARG A 181 -23.32 6.91 -3.84
N ASN A 182 -22.10 6.76 -4.33
CA ASN A 182 -21.70 7.18 -5.68
C ASN A 182 -21.31 5.96 -6.52
N THR A 183 -21.43 6.09 -7.83
CA THR A 183 -21.17 4.98 -8.77
C THR A 183 -19.68 4.72 -8.98
N PHE A 184 -19.34 3.46 -9.22
CA PHE A 184 -18.04 2.98 -9.65
C PHE A 184 -18.24 1.79 -10.59
N THR A 185 -17.26 1.50 -11.44
CA THR A 185 -17.36 0.50 -12.50
C THR A 185 -16.65 -0.81 -12.15
N THR A 186 -15.75 -0.77 -11.17
CA THR A 186 -14.91 -1.92 -10.82
C THR A 186 -14.59 -1.92 -9.32
N ALA A 187 -14.68 -3.09 -8.68
CA ALA A 187 -14.09 -3.32 -7.37
C ALA A 187 -13.19 -4.55 -7.42
N TRP A 188 -11.98 -4.44 -6.87
CA TRP A 188 -11.00 -5.50 -6.75
C TRP A 188 -10.76 -5.81 -5.28
N LEU A 189 -10.82 -7.09 -4.91
CA LEU A 189 -10.23 -7.60 -3.68
C LEU A 189 -8.90 -8.25 -4.01
N VAL A 190 -7.83 -7.84 -3.32
CA VAL A 190 -6.53 -8.50 -3.43
C VAL A 190 -6.32 -9.40 -2.21
N ALA A 191 -6.07 -10.68 -2.43
CA ALA A 191 -5.92 -11.67 -1.38
C ALA A 191 -4.58 -12.39 -1.55
N ARG A 192 -3.53 -11.83 -0.94
CA ARG A 192 -2.17 -12.36 -1.05
C ARG A 192 -1.89 -13.40 0.01
N ALA A 193 -1.69 -14.65 -0.40
CA ALA A 193 -1.40 -15.73 0.53
C ALA A 193 -0.11 -15.43 1.30
N PRO A 194 -0.05 -15.63 2.63
CA PRO A 194 1.17 -15.48 3.41
C PRO A 194 2.35 -16.29 2.86
N SER A 195 2.04 -17.48 2.34
CA SER A 195 3.00 -18.43 1.76
C SER A 195 3.44 -18.09 0.33
N GLY A 196 2.86 -17.07 -0.31
CA GLY A 196 3.12 -16.77 -1.72
C GLY A 196 2.44 -17.72 -2.72
N LYS A 197 1.58 -18.63 -2.25
CA LYS A 197 0.79 -19.52 -3.11
C LYS A 197 -0.25 -18.71 -3.91
N ARG A 198 -0.46 -19.12 -5.16
CA ARG A 198 -1.46 -18.52 -6.07
C ARG A 198 -2.88 -18.95 -5.71
N ILE A 199 -3.85 -18.15 -6.11
CA ILE A 199 -5.27 -18.48 -5.95
C ILE A 199 -5.60 -19.75 -6.76
N ARG A 200 -6.21 -20.74 -6.11
CA ARG A 200 -6.73 -21.97 -6.73
C ARG A 200 -8.21 -21.87 -7.03
N SER A 201 -8.99 -21.29 -6.13
CA SER A 201 -10.42 -21.11 -6.30
C SER A 201 -10.95 -19.95 -5.47
N VAL A 202 -12.06 -19.39 -5.92
CA VAL A 202 -12.80 -18.34 -5.23
C VAL A 202 -14.26 -18.75 -5.14
N GLU A 203 -14.86 -18.52 -3.97
CA GLU A 203 -16.29 -18.65 -3.73
C GLU A 203 -16.84 -17.30 -3.24
N ILE A 204 -18.01 -16.90 -3.74
CA ILE A 204 -18.78 -15.75 -3.24
C ILE A 204 -20.16 -16.24 -2.82
N ASP A 205 -20.54 -16.03 -1.56
CA ASP A 205 -21.75 -16.56 -0.93
C ASP A 205 -21.93 -18.08 -1.18
N GLY A 206 -20.83 -18.83 -1.09
CA GLY A 206 -20.79 -20.28 -1.30
C GLY A 206 -20.93 -20.73 -2.76
N LYS A 207 -20.93 -19.81 -3.73
CA LYS A 207 -20.98 -20.13 -5.16
C LYS A 207 -19.61 -19.95 -5.80
N PRO A 208 -19.17 -20.86 -6.69
CA PRO A 208 -17.93 -20.69 -7.44
C PRO A 208 -17.89 -19.35 -8.20
N TRP A 209 -16.73 -18.70 -8.17
CA TRP A 209 -16.48 -17.44 -8.85
C TRP A 209 -15.24 -17.54 -9.73
N GLN A 210 -15.34 -17.08 -10.98
CA GLN A 210 -14.29 -17.28 -12.00
C GLN A 210 -13.62 -15.98 -12.44
N ASP A 211 -14.15 -14.82 -12.06
CA ASP A 211 -13.54 -13.51 -12.41
C ASP A 211 -12.46 -13.15 -11.37
N PHE A 212 -11.34 -13.85 -11.46
CA PHE A 212 -10.14 -13.61 -10.67
C PHE A 212 -8.87 -13.88 -11.48
N ASP A 213 -7.79 -13.23 -11.08
CA ASP A 213 -6.46 -13.38 -11.65
C ASP A 213 -5.55 -14.06 -10.62
N ALA A 214 -5.17 -15.31 -10.90
CA ALA A 214 -4.35 -16.10 -9.98
C ALA A 214 -2.89 -15.61 -9.90
N ALA A 215 -2.39 -14.95 -10.95
CA ALA A 215 -1.02 -14.43 -10.98
C ALA A 215 -0.93 -13.11 -10.21
N GLU A 216 -1.91 -12.23 -10.41
CA GLU A 216 -1.99 -10.92 -9.75
C GLU A 216 -2.71 -10.99 -8.38
N GLU A 217 -3.14 -12.19 -7.96
CA GLU A 217 -3.82 -12.46 -6.67
C GLU A 217 -5.02 -11.55 -6.39
N ARG A 218 -5.78 -11.18 -7.44
CA ARG A 218 -6.93 -10.26 -7.36
C ARG A 218 -8.22 -10.90 -7.84
N ILE A 219 -9.32 -10.52 -7.21
CA ILE A 219 -10.67 -11.01 -7.47
C ILE A 219 -11.54 -9.81 -7.86
N ARG A 220 -12.21 -9.87 -9.01
CA ARG A 220 -13.18 -8.85 -9.37
C ARG A 220 -14.47 -9.11 -8.61
N LEU A 221 -14.92 -8.15 -7.82
CA LEU A 221 -16.12 -8.29 -7.01
C LEU A 221 -17.39 -7.97 -7.84
N PRO A 222 -18.49 -8.71 -7.64
CA PRO A 222 -19.78 -8.33 -8.20
C PRO A 222 -20.27 -7.03 -7.55
N LEU A 223 -20.69 -6.07 -8.38
CA LEU A 223 -21.20 -4.79 -7.91
C LEU A 223 -22.68 -4.92 -7.53
N ARG A 224 -22.94 -5.23 -6.25
CA ARG A 224 -24.29 -5.34 -5.69
C ARG A 224 -24.35 -4.79 -4.28
N PRO A 225 -25.53 -4.31 -3.83
CA PRO A 225 -25.73 -3.91 -2.45
C PRO A 225 -25.72 -5.11 -1.50
N GLY A 226 -25.48 -4.83 -0.21
CA GLY A 226 -25.46 -5.81 0.86
C GLY A 226 -24.10 -6.50 1.04
N ALA A 227 -23.96 -7.19 2.18
CA ALA A 227 -22.74 -7.90 2.50
C ALA A 227 -22.58 -9.17 1.65
N MET A 228 -21.35 -9.44 1.23
CA MET A 228 -20.95 -10.68 0.57
C MET A 228 -19.88 -11.40 1.37
N GLN A 229 -19.94 -12.73 1.39
CA GLN A 229 -18.92 -13.58 1.97
C GLN A 229 -18.04 -14.16 0.87
N ILE A 230 -16.73 -14.02 1.01
CA ILE A 230 -15.75 -14.41 0.01
C ILE A 230 -14.79 -15.40 0.65
N VAL A 231 -14.51 -16.50 -0.04
CA VAL A 231 -13.50 -17.48 0.36
C VAL A 231 -12.53 -17.66 -0.79
N VAL A 232 -11.25 -17.34 -0.55
CA VAL A 232 -10.15 -17.49 -1.51
C VAL A 232 -9.27 -18.63 -1.02
N ARG A 233 -9.05 -19.66 -1.83
CA ARG A 233 -8.23 -20.83 -1.48
C ARG A 233 -6.93 -20.85 -2.29
N PHE A 234 -5.83 -21.29 -1.68
CA PHE A 234 -4.47 -21.28 -2.26
C PHE A 234 -3.78 -22.66 -2.27
#